data_AF-A0A084SHM8-F1
#
_entry.id   AF-A0A084SHM8-F1
#
_cell.length_a   1.000
_cell.length_b   1.000
_cell.length_c   1.000
_cell.angle_alpha   90.00
_cell.angle_beta   90.00
_cell.angle_gamma   90.00
#
_symmetry.space_group_name_H-M   'P 1'
#
loop_
_entity.id
_entity.type
_entity.pdbx_description
1 polymer ?
#
loop_
_entity_poly.entity_id
_entity_poly.type
_entity_poly.pdbx_seq_one_letter_code
_entity_poly.pdbx_strand_id
1 'polypeptide(L)'
;MTRPLGGELQQELVQLLHLRVAGASVLEPSALECLQLALHALLADEPNLQLVRGLRKRLESRLADRLHPLRLSAILRTDSPSIQVMLGLMCSLLLTLPVLIGSELLRLRGGFRLFGHLEAHLMVSVVLAGILGSTTSILVRIRDFDQANPAQPTSKVMMGFTKPLVGAAFALFGLLLFKSQALPIFKPLDEGSLQEHCFFLALSFVLGFSERLAQDLISQVEGRFESTGKAIHAPAPPDVSTGSGESPKG
;
A
#
# COMPACT_ATOMS: atom_id res chain seq x y z
N MET A 1 -25.79 36.15 42.44
CA MET A 1 -24.81 35.20 43.00
C MET A 1 -23.95 34.68 41.87
N THR A 2 -22.75 35.21 41.69
CA THR A 2 -21.78 34.74 40.69
C THR A 2 -21.05 33.53 41.25
N ARG A 3 -21.51 32.33 40.89
CA ARG A 3 -20.81 31.08 41.24
C ARG A 3 -19.43 31.13 40.56
N PRO A 4 -18.31 31.02 41.29
CA PRO A 4 -17.00 31.03 40.67
C PRO A 4 -16.90 29.86 39.70
N LEU A 5 -16.63 30.13 38.43
CA LEU A 5 -16.41 29.08 37.43
C LEU A 5 -15.22 28.23 37.87
N GLY A 6 -15.34 26.91 37.76
CA GLY A 6 -14.20 26.02 38.01
C GLY A 6 -13.04 26.34 37.07
N GLY A 7 -11.79 26.16 37.53
CA GLY A 7 -10.59 26.55 36.78
C GLY A 7 -10.51 25.96 35.37
N GLU A 8 -10.95 24.71 35.18
CA GLU A 8 -11.00 24.08 33.85
C GLU A 8 -12.02 24.75 32.90
N LEU A 9 -13.14 25.21 33.45
CA LEU A 9 -14.22 25.85 32.69
C LEU A 9 -13.80 27.24 32.20
N GLN A 10 -13.13 27.98 33.09
CA GLN A 10 -12.56 29.28 32.76
C GLN A 10 -11.46 29.16 31.69
N GLN A 11 -10.63 28.11 31.77
CA GLN A 11 -9.58 27.86 30.79
C GLN A 11 -10.15 27.52 29.40
N GLU A 12 -11.18 26.67 29.31
CA GLU A 12 -11.82 26.36 28.02
C GLU A 12 -12.58 27.57 27.44
N LEU A 13 -13.20 28.40 28.29
CA LEU A 13 -13.83 29.65 27.85
C LEU A 13 -12.81 30.60 27.21
N VAL A 14 -11.64 30.78 27.85
CA VAL A 14 -10.56 31.61 27.31
C VAL A 14 -10.08 31.08 25.96
N GLN A 15 -9.94 29.76 25.82
CA GLN A 15 -9.50 29.15 24.56
C GLN A 15 -10.52 29.34 23.43
N LEU A 16 -11.82 29.17 23.70
CA LEU A 16 -12.88 29.43 22.71
C LEU A 16 -12.95 30.91 22.31
N LEU A 17 -12.78 31.84 23.26
CA LEU A 17 -12.74 33.26 22.95
C LEU A 17 -11.52 33.63 22.11
N HIS A 18 -10.35 33.05 22.42
CA HIS A 18 -9.16 33.22 21.60
C HIS A 18 -9.38 32.74 20.16
N LEU A 19 -10.04 31.59 19.96
CA LEU A 19 -10.36 31.09 18.62
C LEU A 19 -11.34 31.98 17.87
N ARG A 20 -12.34 32.55 18.57
CA ARG A 20 -13.27 33.50 17.98
C ARG A 20 -12.55 34.76 17.48
N VAL A 21 -11.61 35.29 18.27
CA VAL A 21 -10.84 36.49 17.91
C VAL A 21 -9.86 36.18 16.77
N ALA A 22 -9.08 35.10 16.91
CA ALA A 22 -8.11 34.68 15.89
C ALA A 22 -8.77 34.33 14.56
N GLY A 23 -10.01 33.84 14.59
CA GLY A 23 -10.78 33.46 13.41
C GLY A 23 -11.82 34.47 12.96
N ALA A 24 -11.92 35.65 13.56
CA ALA A 24 -13.02 36.59 13.29
C ALA A 24 -13.14 37.01 11.82
N SER A 25 -12.03 37.03 11.08
CA SER A 25 -11.98 37.36 9.65
C SER A 25 -11.98 36.14 8.71
N VAL A 26 -11.87 34.92 9.24
CA VAL A 26 -11.61 33.69 8.46
C VAL A 26 -12.65 32.59 8.71
N LEU A 27 -13.38 32.63 9.83
CA LEU A 27 -14.37 31.63 10.21
C LEU A 27 -15.63 31.74 9.34
N GLU A 28 -16.00 30.63 8.72
CA GLU A 28 -17.26 30.50 7.99
C GLU A 28 -18.48 30.49 8.94
N PRO A 29 -19.68 30.79 8.44
CA PRO A 29 -20.93 30.76 9.24
C PRO A 29 -21.13 29.45 10.00
N SER A 30 -20.82 28.32 9.38
CA SER A 30 -20.92 26.98 9.99
C SER A 30 -19.95 26.78 11.17
N ALA A 31 -18.78 27.43 11.12
CA ALA A 31 -17.81 27.38 12.21
C ALA A 31 -18.22 28.30 13.37
N LEU A 32 -18.86 29.44 13.06
CA LEU A 32 -19.49 30.29 14.06
C LEU A 32 -20.63 29.56 14.79
N GLU A 33 -21.44 28.78 14.08
CA GLU A 33 -22.46 27.92 14.70
C GLU A 33 -21.84 26.86 15.63
N CYS A 34 -20.74 26.21 15.22
CA CYS A 34 -20.03 25.26 16.08
C CYS A 34 -19.44 25.93 17.33
N LEU A 35 -18.94 27.16 17.20
CA LEU A 35 -18.41 27.94 18.31
C LEU A 35 -19.54 28.38 19.25
N GLN A 36 -20.68 28.78 18.71
CA GLN A 36 -21.88 29.08 19.49
C GLN A 36 -22.39 27.85 20.24
N LEU A 37 -22.43 26.69 19.59
CA LEU A 37 -22.81 25.42 20.22
C LEU A 37 -21.86 25.05 21.36
N ALA A 38 -20.55 25.23 21.16
CA ALA A 38 -19.54 25.00 22.20
C ALA A 38 -19.71 25.96 23.40
N LEU A 39 -20.01 27.24 23.14
CA LEU A 39 -20.30 28.22 24.19
C LEU A 39 -21.60 27.89 24.94
N HIS A 40 -22.66 27.48 24.26
CA HIS A 40 -23.91 27.06 24.89
C HIS A 40 -23.69 25.81 25.76
N ALA A 41 -22.95 24.82 25.26
CA ALA A 41 -22.63 23.60 26.02
C ALA A 41 -21.71 23.87 27.24
N LEU A 42 -20.92 24.94 27.20
CA LEU A 42 -20.06 25.36 28.30
C LEU A 42 -20.82 26.18 29.35
N LEU A 43 -21.82 26.98 28.93
CA LEU A 43 -22.62 27.84 29.81
C LEU A 43 -23.92 27.21 30.30
N ALA A 44 -24.21 25.96 29.90
CA ALA A 44 -25.36 25.19 30.38
C ALA A 44 -25.24 24.88 31.88
N ASP A 45 -26.38 24.61 32.52
CA ASP A 45 -26.46 24.26 33.95
C ASP A 45 -25.62 23.01 34.30
N GLU A 46 -25.48 22.09 33.34
CA GLU A 46 -24.56 20.94 33.39
C GLU A 46 -23.54 21.02 32.24
N PRO A 47 -22.32 21.52 32.50
CA PRO A 47 -21.33 21.77 31.45
C PRO A 47 -20.68 20.46 30.97
N ASN A 48 -20.79 20.18 29.66
CA ASN A 48 -20.15 19.00 29.05
C ASN A 48 -18.77 19.34 28.47
N LEU A 49 -17.74 19.25 29.32
CA LEU A 49 -16.36 19.57 28.93
C LEU A 49 -15.80 18.68 27.81
N GLN A 50 -16.24 17.43 27.71
CA GLN A 50 -15.77 16.52 26.64
C GLN A 50 -16.28 16.96 25.27
N LEU A 51 -17.56 17.33 25.19
CA LEU A 51 -18.16 17.88 23.98
C LEU A 51 -17.47 19.18 23.56
N VAL A 52 -17.26 20.09 24.53
CA VAL A 52 -16.61 21.38 24.29
C VAL A 52 -15.18 21.20 23.78
N ARG A 53 -14.38 20.33 24.39
CA ARG A 53 -13.01 20.00 23.92
C ARG A 53 -13.01 19.39 22.52
N GLY A 54 -13.98 18.54 22.22
CA GLY A 54 -14.15 17.96 20.88
C GLY A 54 -14.47 19.01 19.82
N LEU A 55 -15.41 19.91 20.11
CA LEU A 55 -15.78 21.02 19.22
C LEU A 55 -14.63 22.01 19.04
N ARG A 56 -13.90 22.34 20.13
CA ARG A 56 -12.71 23.19 20.09
C ARG A 56 -11.64 22.62 19.16
N LYS A 57 -11.27 21.35 19.32
CA LYS A 57 -10.26 20.71 18.45
C LYS A 57 -10.68 20.75 16.97
N ARG A 58 -11.97 20.57 16.66
CA ARG A 58 -12.50 20.70 15.29
C ARG A 58 -12.36 22.13 14.76
N LEU A 59 -12.69 23.13 15.58
CA LEU A 59 -12.53 24.54 15.25
C LEU A 59 -11.06 24.92 15.01
N GLU A 60 -10.16 24.54 15.93
CA GLU A 60 -8.71 24.72 15.80
C GLU A 60 -8.17 24.09 14.52
N SER A 61 -8.61 22.87 14.18
CA SER A 61 -8.19 22.24 12.92
C SER A 61 -8.62 23.03 11.69
N ARG A 62 -9.89 23.45 11.62
CA ARG A 62 -10.41 24.18 10.45
C ARG A 62 -9.74 25.55 10.31
N LEU A 63 -9.49 26.22 11.43
CA LEU A 63 -8.79 27.50 11.47
C LEU A 63 -7.33 27.35 11.02
N ALA A 64 -6.64 26.32 11.50
CA ALA A 64 -5.26 26.01 11.10
C ALA A 64 -5.14 25.67 9.61
N ASP A 65 -6.11 24.90 9.07
CA ASP A 65 -6.13 24.53 7.65
C ASP A 65 -6.37 25.75 6.73
N ARG A 66 -7.14 26.76 7.19
CA ARG A 66 -7.35 28.02 6.46
C ARG A 66 -6.16 28.99 6.57
N LEU A 67 -5.55 29.10 7.75
CA LEU A 67 -4.39 29.98 7.97
C LEU A 67 -3.12 29.45 7.29
N HIS A 68 -2.98 28.13 7.17
CA HIS A 68 -1.81 27.49 6.58
C HIS A 68 -2.23 26.46 5.52
N PRO A 69 -2.71 26.91 4.34
CA PRO A 69 -3.24 26.02 3.29
C PRO A 69 -2.19 25.07 2.70
N LEU A 70 -0.90 25.39 2.85
CA LEU A 70 0.22 24.57 2.39
C LEU A 70 0.65 23.48 3.37
N ARG A 71 -0.02 23.32 4.52
CA ARG A 71 0.28 22.20 5.41
C ARG A 71 -0.15 20.89 4.73
N LEU A 72 0.78 19.96 4.59
CA LEU A 72 0.51 18.58 4.13
C LEU A 72 -0.66 17.94 4.90
N SER A 73 -0.88 18.32 6.17
CA SER A 73 -2.00 17.87 6.99
C SER A 73 -3.37 18.21 6.41
N ALA A 74 -3.52 19.32 5.69
CA ALA A 74 -4.80 19.73 5.08
C ALA A 74 -5.16 18.80 3.90
N ILE A 75 -4.18 18.41 3.09
CA ILE A 75 -4.38 17.48 1.98
C ILE A 75 -4.57 16.03 2.49
N LEU A 76 -3.84 15.64 3.54
CA LEU A 76 -4.02 14.37 4.26
C LEU A 76 -5.37 14.25 4.96
N ARG A 77 -6.06 15.37 5.24
CA ARG A 77 -7.38 15.41 5.90
C ARG A 77 -8.57 15.40 4.96
N THR A 78 -8.35 15.30 3.65
CA THR A 78 -9.46 15.31 2.69
C THR A 78 -10.44 14.19 3.00
N ASP A 79 -11.72 14.53 3.19
CA ASP A 79 -12.79 13.57 3.51
C ASP A 79 -13.11 12.63 2.32
N SER A 80 -12.62 12.96 1.13
CA SER A 80 -12.76 12.11 -0.06
C SER A 80 -11.81 10.91 -0.01
N PRO A 81 -12.34 9.66 -0.02
CA PRO A 81 -11.57 8.43 -0.07
C PRO A 81 -10.60 8.36 -1.25
N SER A 82 -11.05 8.80 -2.43
CA SER A 82 -10.26 8.77 -3.67
C SER A 82 -9.05 9.68 -3.61
N ILE A 83 -9.17 10.86 -2.99
CA ILE A 83 -8.05 11.79 -2.84
C ILE A 83 -6.98 11.21 -1.90
N GLN A 84 -7.38 10.54 -0.83
CA GLN A 84 -6.45 9.87 0.08
C GLN A 84 -5.65 8.76 -0.64
N VAL A 85 -6.34 7.92 -1.42
CA VAL A 85 -5.68 6.86 -2.21
C VAL A 85 -4.74 7.45 -3.27
N MET A 86 -5.19 8.48 -3.98
CA MET A 86 -4.39 9.18 -4.99
C MET A 86 -3.13 9.82 -4.40
N LEU A 87 -3.22 10.38 -3.19
CA LEU A 87 -2.07 10.95 -2.50
C LEU A 87 -1.04 9.88 -2.10
N GLY A 88 -1.49 8.75 -1.58
CA GLY A 88 -0.61 7.60 -1.28
C GLY A 88 0.09 7.08 -2.54
N LEU A 89 -0.65 7.01 -3.66
CA LEU A 89 -0.15 6.59 -4.96
C LEU A 89 0.86 7.59 -5.56
N MET A 90 0.58 8.89 -5.46
CA MET A 90 1.51 9.95 -5.87
C MET A 90 2.81 9.91 -5.06
N CYS A 91 2.74 9.73 -3.74
CA CYS A 91 3.91 9.55 -2.89
C CYS A 91 4.73 8.32 -3.29
N SER A 92 4.07 7.20 -3.57
CA SER A 92 4.74 5.99 -4.05
C SER A 92 5.45 6.24 -5.37
N LEU A 93 4.79 6.86 -6.36
CA LEU A 93 5.38 7.16 -7.66
C LEU A 93 6.57 8.12 -7.53
N LEU A 94 6.44 9.14 -6.69
CA LEU A 94 7.51 10.12 -6.44
C LEU A 94 8.76 9.45 -5.84
N LEU A 95 8.59 8.46 -4.96
CA LEU A 95 9.70 7.69 -4.40
C LEU A 95 10.38 6.77 -5.42
N THR A 96 9.66 6.32 -6.45
CA THR A 96 10.23 5.45 -7.50
C THR A 96 11.09 6.19 -8.53
N LEU A 97 10.79 7.46 -8.81
CA LEU A 97 11.54 8.28 -9.78
C LEU A 97 13.06 8.37 -9.51
N PRO A 98 13.52 8.73 -8.29
CA PRO A 98 14.95 8.83 -8.01
C PRO A 98 15.64 7.46 -8.10
N VAL A 99 14.93 6.38 -7.79
CA VAL A 99 15.45 5.00 -7.94
C VAL A 99 15.66 4.67 -9.41
N LEU A 100 14.71 5.03 -10.29
CA LEU A 100 14.86 4.86 -11.74
C LEU A 100 16.05 5.66 -12.27
N ILE A 101 16.12 6.96 -11.96
CA ILE A 101 17.21 7.84 -12.41
C ILE A 101 18.56 7.32 -11.91
N GLY A 102 18.64 6.93 -10.63
CA GLY A 102 19.86 6.36 -10.05
C GLY A 102 20.27 5.06 -10.72
N SER A 103 19.32 4.19 -11.07
CA SER A 103 19.59 2.93 -11.75
C SER A 103 20.13 3.12 -13.18
N GLU A 104 19.57 4.06 -13.95
CA GLU A 104 20.07 4.39 -15.29
C GLU A 104 21.45 5.05 -15.23
N LEU A 105 21.67 5.94 -14.25
CA LEU A 105 22.99 6.54 -14.05
C LEU A 105 24.05 5.47 -13.69
N LEU A 106 23.68 4.47 -12.88
CA LEU A 106 24.56 3.37 -12.53
C LEU A 106 24.84 2.45 -13.72
N ARG A 107 23.83 2.21 -14.57
CA ARG A 107 23.99 1.48 -15.84
C ARG A 107 25.00 2.16 -16.76
N LEU A 108 24.89 3.48 -16.94
CA LEU A 108 25.81 4.27 -17.76
C LEU A 108 27.24 4.28 -17.21
N ARG A 109 27.42 4.12 -15.89
CA ARG A 109 28.74 4.06 -15.23
C ARG A 109 29.43 2.68 -15.26
N GLY A 110 28.89 1.72 -16.00
CA GLY A 110 29.46 0.38 -16.14
C GLY A 110 28.64 -0.74 -15.51
N GLY A 111 27.48 -0.42 -14.93
CA GLY A 111 26.57 -1.40 -14.36
C GLY A 111 27.12 -2.11 -13.12
N PHE A 112 26.22 -2.61 -12.29
CA PHE A 112 26.58 -3.46 -11.15
C PHE A 112 25.75 -4.74 -11.24
N ARG A 113 26.39 -5.89 -11.02
CA ARG A 113 25.70 -7.19 -10.97
C ARG A 113 25.37 -7.49 -9.52
N LEU A 114 24.09 -7.66 -9.20
CA LEU A 114 23.64 -8.20 -7.93
C LEU A 114 23.57 -9.72 -8.02
N PHE A 115 23.85 -10.41 -6.91
CA PHE A 115 23.79 -11.88 -6.83
C PHE A 115 24.64 -12.60 -7.92
N GLY A 116 25.80 -12.04 -8.27
CA GLY A 116 26.80 -12.64 -9.17
C GLY A 116 26.43 -12.67 -10.66
N HIS A 117 25.14 -12.87 -10.99
CA HIS A 117 24.66 -13.06 -12.36
C HIS A 117 23.46 -12.18 -12.74
N LEU A 118 22.80 -11.51 -11.78
CA LEU A 118 21.61 -10.71 -12.06
C LEU A 118 21.96 -9.24 -12.31
N GLU A 119 21.57 -8.72 -13.47
CA GLU A 119 21.77 -7.32 -13.80
C GLU A 119 20.90 -6.44 -12.90
N ALA A 120 21.52 -5.56 -12.11
CA ALA A 120 20.78 -4.68 -11.19
C ALA A 120 19.77 -3.80 -11.92
N HIS A 121 20.11 -3.37 -13.14
CA HIS A 121 19.22 -2.58 -13.99
C HIS A 121 17.93 -3.33 -14.35
N LEU A 122 18.03 -4.62 -14.70
CA LEU A 122 16.85 -5.45 -15.00
C LEU A 122 15.97 -5.61 -13.76
N MET A 123 16.57 -5.86 -12.59
CA MET A 123 15.82 -5.95 -11.33
C MET A 123 15.05 -4.67 -11.02
N VAL A 124 15.71 -3.50 -11.14
CA VAL A 124 15.04 -2.21 -10.93
C VAL A 124 13.91 -2.01 -11.95
N SER A 125 14.18 -2.29 -13.22
CA SER A 125 13.18 -2.14 -14.29
C SER A 125 11.94 -3.03 -14.06
N VAL A 126 12.15 -4.27 -13.62
CA VAL A 126 11.09 -5.22 -13.23
C VAL A 126 10.28 -4.72 -12.05
N VAL A 127 10.95 -4.25 -10.99
CA VAL A 127 10.29 -3.69 -9.80
C VAL A 127 9.42 -2.48 -10.18
N LEU A 128 9.95 -1.57 -11.00
CA LEU A 128 9.22 -0.40 -11.46
C LEU A 128 8.02 -0.77 -12.34
N ALA A 129 8.17 -1.74 -13.23
CA ALA A 129 7.06 -2.26 -14.02
C ALA A 129 5.96 -2.87 -13.12
N GLY A 130 6.33 -3.61 -12.08
CA GLY A 130 5.39 -4.13 -11.07
C GLY A 130 4.64 -3.03 -10.30
N ILE A 131 5.36 -1.98 -9.88
CA ILE A 131 4.76 -0.81 -9.23
C ILE A 131 3.77 -0.12 -10.17
N LEU A 132 4.13 0.08 -11.44
CA LEU A 132 3.25 0.66 -12.46
C LEU A 132 2.00 -0.18 -12.71
N GLY A 133 2.15 -1.51 -12.78
CA GLY A 133 1.03 -2.44 -12.90
C GLY A 133 0.05 -2.30 -11.74
N SER A 134 0.56 -2.36 -10.51
CA SER A 134 -0.28 -2.21 -9.30
C SER A 134 -0.93 -0.83 -9.22
N THR A 135 -0.19 0.22 -9.58
CA THR A 135 -0.70 1.60 -9.63
C THR A 135 -1.87 1.70 -10.61
N THR A 136 -1.71 1.14 -11.81
CA THR A 136 -2.76 1.11 -12.84
C THR A 136 -3.98 0.33 -12.37
N SER A 137 -3.77 -0.79 -11.67
CA SER A 137 -4.85 -1.59 -11.07
C SER A 137 -5.70 -0.80 -10.07
N ILE A 138 -5.06 0.06 -9.26
CA ILE A 138 -5.77 0.97 -8.35
C ILE A 138 -6.51 2.06 -9.11
N LEU A 139 -5.87 2.70 -10.09
CA LEU A 139 -6.46 3.78 -10.86
C LEU A 139 -7.74 3.34 -11.60
N VAL A 140 -7.74 2.13 -12.16
CA VAL A 140 -8.94 1.56 -12.82
C VAL A 140 -10.08 1.34 -11.82
N ARG A 141 -9.78 1.05 -10.55
CA ARG A 141 -10.76 0.79 -9.47
C ARG A 141 -11.03 2.00 -8.59
N ILE A 142 -10.50 3.19 -8.92
CA ILE A 142 -10.59 4.38 -8.05
C ILE A 142 -12.05 4.73 -7.71
N ARG A 143 -12.96 4.55 -8.68
CA ARG A 143 -14.40 4.83 -8.53
C ARG A 143 -15.10 3.94 -7.50
N ASP A 144 -14.59 2.73 -7.27
CA ASP A 144 -15.14 1.80 -6.29
C ASP A 144 -14.86 2.28 -4.85
N PHE A 145 -13.82 3.09 -4.64
CA PHE A 145 -13.47 3.64 -3.33
C PHE A 145 -14.39 4.79 -2.89
N ASP A 146 -15.01 5.50 -3.83
CA ASP A 146 -15.99 6.55 -3.52
C ASP A 146 -17.32 5.98 -3.01
N GLN A 147 -17.64 4.72 -3.36
CA GLN A 147 -18.85 4.03 -2.91
C GLN A 147 -18.66 3.29 -1.58
N ALA A 148 -17.42 3.17 -1.11
CA ALA A 148 -17.09 2.42 0.10
C ALA A 148 -17.34 3.25 1.38
N ASN A 149 -18.11 2.64 2.30
CA ASN A 149 -18.57 3.23 3.56
C ASN A 149 -17.48 4.06 4.30
N PRO A 150 -17.83 5.28 4.77
CA PRO A 150 -16.90 6.16 5.50
C PRO A 150 -16.55 5.68 6.93
N ALA A 151 -17.14 4.58 7.40
CA ALA A 151 -17.11 4.16 8.80
C ALA A 151 -15.81 3.42 9.25
N GLN A 152 -14.86 3.15 8.36
CA GLN A 152 -13.60 2.48 8.72
C GLN A 152 -12.40 3.43 8.54
N PRO A 153 -11.83 3.95 9.65
CA PRO A 153 -10.73 4.93 9.64
C PRO A 153 -9.34 4.29 9.47
N THR A 154 -9.24 3.11 8.87
CA THR A 154 -7.94 2.63 8.40
C THR A 154 -7.50 3.56 7.27
N SER A 155 -6.41 4.31 7.49
CA SER A 155 -5.86 5.31 6.57
C SER A 155 -5.87 4.79 5.12
N LYS A 156 -6.82 5.27 4.31
CA LYS A 156 -6.97 4.86 2.90
C LYS A 156 -5.72 5.27 2.08
N VAL A 157 -4.97 6.26 2.57
CA VAL A 157 -3.62 6.62 2.10
C VAL A 157 -2.65 5.45 2.20
N MET A 158 -2.66 4.74 3.34
CA MET A 158 -1.77 3.59 3.55
C MET A 158 -2.11 2.46 2.58
N MET A 159 -3.40 2.24 2.30
CA MET A 159 -3.82 1.27 1.29
C MET A 159 -3.33 1.64 -0.13
N GLY A 160 -3.37 2.93 -0.48
CA GLY A 160 -2.81 3.45 -1.73
C GLY A 160 -1.28 3.29 -1.84
N PHE A 161 -0.56 3.27 -0.70
CA PHE A 161 0.89 3.11 -0.65
C PHE A 161 1.34 1.64 -0.59
N THR A 162 0.66 0.79 0.16
CA THR A 162 1.03 -0.62 0.34
C THR A 162 0.84 -1.43 -0.94
N LYS A 163 -0.18 -1.12 -1.75
CA LYS A 163 -0.43 -1.86 -2.99
C LYS A 163 0.73 -1.81 -3.99
N PRO A 164 1.27 -0.63 -4.35
CA PRO A 164 2.50 -0.55 -5.14
C PRO A 164 3.66 -1.43 -4.63
N LEU A 165 3.85 -1.49 -3.31
CA LEU A 165 4.88 -2.31 -2.69
C LEU A 165 4.63 -3.82 -2.88
N VAL A 166 3.36 -4.25 -2.76
CA VAL A 166 2.97 -5.63 -3.05
C VAL A 166 3.18 -5.97 -4.53
N GLY A 167 2.84 -5.04 -5.44
CA GLY A 167 3.09 -5.21 -6.87
C GLY A 167 4.58 -5.35 -7.21
N ALA A 168 5.44 -4.59 -6.55
CA ALA A 168 6.90 -4.73 -6.66
C ALA A 168 7.38 -6.12 -6.23
N ALA A 169 6.87 -6.63 -5.10
CA ALA A 169 7.24 -7.93 -4.57
C ALA A 169 6.82 -9.07 -5.52
N PHE A 170 5.60 -9.02 -6.07
CA PHE A 170 5.13 -10.01 -7.04
C PHE A 170 5.92 -9.98 -8.35
N ALA A 171 6.27 -8.81 -8.85
CA ALA A 171 7.14 -8.67 -10.02
C ALA A 171 8.53 -9.31 -9.79
N LEU A 172 9.14 -9.03 -8.63
CA LEU A 172 10.43 -9.60 -8.28
C LEU A 172 10.35 -11.13 -8.12
N PHE A 173 9.30 -11.63 -7.47
CA PHE A 173 9.04 -13.06 -7.35
C PHE A 173 8.89 -13.72 -8.72
N GLY A 174 8.13 -13.12 -9.64
CA GLY A 174 7.96 -13.61 -11.00
C GLY A 174 9.26 -13.71 -11.79
N LEU A 175 10.13 -12.70 -11.68
CA LEU A 175 11.46 -12.72 -12.28
C LEU A 175 12.31 -13.89 -11.75
N LEU A 176 12.36 -14.05 -10.42
CA LEU A 176 13.13 -15.13 -9.78
C LEU A 176 12.58 -16.50 -10.17
N LEU A 177 11.26 -16.64 -10.17
CA LEU A 177 10.58 -17.89 -10.53
C LEU A 177 10.90 -18.27 -11.97
N PHE A 178 10.87 -17.31 -12.89
CA PHE A 178 11.21 -17.55 -14.28
C PHE A 178 12.69 -17.90 -14.48
N LYS A 179 13.60 -17.13 -13.86
CA LYS A 179 15.05 -17.39 -13.93
C LYS A 179 15.46 -18.70 -13.28
N SER A 180 14.71 -19.17 -12.28
CA SER A 180 14.91 -20.49 -11.66
C SER A 180 14.48 -21.67 -12.54
N GLN A 181 13.80 -21.41 -13.68
CA GLN A 181 13.20 -22.41 -14.55
C GLN A 181 12.21 -23.35 -13.85
N ALA A 182 11.66 -22.93 -12.69
CA ALA A 182 10.66 -23.69 -11.97
C ALA A 182 9.38 -23.93 -12.78
N LEU A 183 9.14 -23.13 -13.83
CA LEU A 183 8.04 -23.28 -14.78
C LEU A 183 8.58 -23.66 -16.18
N PRO A 184 8.26 -24.85 -16.72
CA PRO A 184 8.71 -25.31 -18.04
C PRO A 184 7.97 -24.67 -19.21
N ILE A 185 7.20 -23.60 -18.97
CA ILE A 185 6.16 -23.10 -19.88
C ILE A 185 6.76 -22.22 -21.00
N PHE A 186 7.95 -21.64 -20.77
CA PHE A 186 8.54 -20.68 -21.70
C PHE A 186 9.93 -21.11 -22.14
N LYS A 187 10.16 -21.10 -23.46
CA LYS A 187 11.48 -21.32 -24.04
C LYS A 187 12.41 -20.19 -23.55
N PRO A 188 13.66 -20.50 -23.14
CA PRO A 188 14.60 -19.46 -22.77
C PRO A 188 14.80 -18.51 -23.96
N LEU A 189 14.56 -17.22 -23.73
CA LEU A 189 14.97 -16.16 -24.66
C LEU A 189 16.48 -15.98 -24.57
N ASP A 190 17.09 -15.46 -25.63
CA ASP A 190 18.52 -15.14 -25.62
C ASP A 190 18.82 -14.15 -24.51
N GLU A 191 19.75 -14.52 -23.62
CA GLU A 191 20.14 -13.71 -22.47
C GLU A 191 20.71 -12.35 -22.92
N GLY A 192 20.21 -11.27 -22.32
CA GLY A 192 20.60 -9.91 -22.64
C GLY A 192 19.89 -9.33 -23.88
N SER A 193 19.01 -10.09 -24.55
CA SER A 193 18.25 -9.58 -25.70
C SER A 193 17.21 -8.54 -25.29
N LEU A 194 16.89 -7.62 -26.20
CA LEU A 194 15.80 -6.66 -26.00
C LEU A 194 14.45 -7.37 -25.79
N GLN A 195 14.25 -8.51 -26.44
CA GLN A 195 13.04 -9.30 -26.32
C GLN A 195 12.87 -9.89 -24.91
N GLU A 196 13.95 -10.38 -24.30
CA GLU A 196 13.97 -10.84 -22.91
C GLU A 196 13.58 -9.70 -21.95
N HIS A 197 14.16 -8.52 -22.13
CA HIS A 197 13.85 -7.35 -21.31
C HIS A 197 12.37 -6.97 -21.43
N CYS A 198 11.86 -6.80 -22.66
CA CYS A 198 10.46 -6.47 -22.89
C CYS A 198 9.51 -7.53 -22.30
N PHE A 199 9.88 -8.82 -22.40
CA PHE A 199 9.11 -9.91 -21.80
C PHE A 199 9.03 -9.76 -20.27
N PHE A 200 10.16 -9.55 -19.59
CA PHE A 200 10.16 -9.39 -18.14
C PHE A 200 9.42 -8.13 -17.68
N LEU A 201 9.54 -7.02 -18.39
CA LEU A 201 8.77 -5.81 -18.08
C LEU A 201 7.26 -6.06 -18.21
N ALA A 202 6.82 -6.70 -19.30
CA ALA A 202 5.42 -7.02 -19.52
C ALA A 202 4.89 -8.00 -18.47
N LEU A 203 5.63 -9.07 -18.18
CA LEU A 203 5.26 -10.04 -17.14
C LEU A 203 5.15 -9.36 -15.77
N SER A 204 6.14 -8.55 -15.40
CA SER A 204 6.18 -7.83 -14.13
C SER A 204 5.03 -6.85 -13.99
N PHE A 205 4.70 -6.13 -15.05
CA PHE A 205 3.53 -5.26 -15.09
C PHE A 205 2.25 -6.04 -14.84
N VAL A 206 2.06 -7.17 -15.52
CA VAL A 206 0.85 -8.00 -15.37
C VAL A 206 0.75 -8.59 -13.96
N LEU A 207 1.87 -9.06 -13.38
CA LEU A 207 1.91 -9.56 -12.00
C LEU A 207 1.61 -8.48 -10.97
N GLY A 208 2.11 -7.26 -11.19
CA GLY A 208 1.76 -6.11 -10.36
C GLY A 208 0.30 -5.69 -10.53
N PHE A 209 -0.23 -5.79 -11.75
CA PHE A 209 -1.61 -5.41 -12.06
C PHE A 209 -2.65 -6.40 -11.49
N SER A 210 -2.34 -7.70 -11.56
CA SER A 210 -3.23 -8.79 -11.18
C SER A 210 -2.71 -9.57 -9.98
N GLU A 211 -3.14 -9.17 -8.79
CA GLU A 211 -2.86 -9.90 -7.55
C GLU A 211 -3.36 -11.35 -7.59
N ARG A 212 -4.50 -11.61 -8.25
CA ARG A 212 -5.02 -12.98 -8.43
C ARG A 212 -4.05 -13.87 -9.21
N LEU A 213 -3.49 -13.35 -10.30
CA LEU A 213 -2.50 -14.10 -11.09
C LEU A 213 -1.25 -14.41 -10.27
N ALA A 214 -0.77 -13.44 -9.47
CA ALA A 214 0.37 -13.66 -8.61
C ALA A 214 0.09 -14.75 -7.55
N GLN A 215 -1.09 -14.74 -6.94
CA GLN A 215 -1.54 -15.77 -5.99
C GLN A 215 -1.63 -17.15 -6.66
N ASP A 216 -2.26 -17.23 -7.84
CA ASP A 216 -2.39 -18.48 -8.59
C ASP A 216 -1.01 -19.09 -8.94
N LEU A 217 -0.03 -18.24 -9.26
CA LEU A 217 1.34 -18.68 -9.51
C LEU A 217 2.03 -19.18 -8.24
N ILE A 218 1.86 -18.50 -7.11
CA ILE A 218 2.41 -18.94 -5.82
C ILE A 218 1.84 -20.32 -5.46
N SER A 219 0.52 -20.50 -5.55
CA SER A 219 -0.14 -21.78 -5.25
C SER A 219 0.30 -22.91 -6.18
N GLN A 220 0.54 -22.63 -7.47
CA GLN A 220 1.10 -23.62 -8.40
C GLN A 220 2.52 -24.04 -8.02
N VAL A 221 3.34 -23.12 -7.52
CA VAL A 221 4.71 -23.39 -7.08
C VAL A 221 4.68 -24.22 -5.80
N GLU A 222 3.86 -23.84 -4.82
CA GLU A 222 3.66 -24.57 -3.56
C GLU A 222 3.23 -26.03 -3.83
N GLY A 223 2.23 -26.25 -4.69
CA GLY A 223 1.77 -27.60 -5.03
C GLY A 223 2.85 -28.49 -5.67
N ARG A 224 3.84 -27.91 -6.37
CA ARG A 224 4.98 -28.66 -6.90
C ARG A 224 5.95 -29.10 -5.80
N PHE A 225 6.19 -28.25 -4.82
CA PHE A 225 7.02 -28.62 -3.67
C PHE A 225 6.34 -29.68 -2.79
N GLU A 226 5.02 -29.60 -2.59
CA GLU A 226 4.27 -30.62 -1.85
C GLU A 226 4.26 -31.98 -2.54
N SER A 227 4.03 -32.01 -3.86
CA SER A 227 4.07 -33.27 -4.64
C SER A 227 5.46 -33.91 -4.65
N THR A 228 6.52 -33.10 -4.69
CA THR A 228 7.92 -33.58 -4.58
C THR A 228 8.23 -34.11 -3.18
N GLY A 229 7.79 -33.42 -2.12
CA GLY A 229 7.95 -33.89 -0.74
C GLY A 229 7.20 -35.21 -0.44
N LYS A 230 6.03 -35.39 -1.06
CA LYS A 230 5.25 -36.64 -0.94
C LYS A 230 5.91 -37.82 -1.66
N ALA A 231 6.63 -37.58 -2.77
CA ALA A 231 7.40 -38.61 -3.47
C ALA A 231 8.62 -39.09 -2.67
N ILE A 232 9.22 -38.22 -1.83
CA ILE A 232 10.35 -38.57 -0.96
C ILE A 232 9.91 -39.40 0.25
N HIS A 233 8.67 -39.22 0.73
CA HIS A 233 8.11 -39.96 1.86
C HIS A 233 7.24 -41.18 1.47
N ALA A 234 7.15 -41.52 0.19
CA ALA A 234 6.51 -42.76 -0.22
C ALA A 234 7.35 -43.96 0.26
N PRO A 235 6.77 -45.00 0.90
CA PRO A 235 7.52 -46.19 1.26
C PRO A 235 8.07 -46.82 -0.01
N ALA A 236 9.34 -47.28 0.03
CA ALA A 236 9.93 -48.03 -1.07
C ALA A 236 8.99 -49.18 -1.48
N PRO A 237 8.78 -49.42 -2.78
CA PRO A 237 7.96 -50.53 -3.24
C PRO A 237 8.49 -51.84 -2.62
N PRO A 238 7.61 -52.74 -2.17
CA PRO A 238 8.05 -53.98 -1.56
C PRO A 238 8.87 -54.76 -2.59
N ASP A 239 10.10 -55.12 -2.21
CA ASP A 239 10.97 -56.04 -2.95
C ASP A 239 10.22 -57.36 -3.11
N VAL A 240 9.62 -57.56 -4.29
CA VAL A 240 9.11 -58.87 -4.69
C VAL A 240 10.32 -59.69 -5.16
N SER A 241 11.08 -60.18 -4.18
CA SER A 241 11.97 -61.32 -4.36
C SER A 241 11.36 -62.51 -3.61
N THR A 242 10.81 -63.44 -4.37
CA THR A 242 10.48 -64.87 -4.07
C THR A 242 9.46 -65.30 -5.16
N GLY A 243 9.61 -66.40 -5.90
CA GLY A 243 10.32 -67.62 -5.59
C GLY A 243 10.68 -68.46 -6.82
N SER A 244 11.46 -69.48 -6.48
CA SER A 244 12.13 -70.50 -7.28
C SER A 244 11.19 -71.59 -7.83
N GLY A 245 11.67 -72.33 -8.84
CA GLY A 245 11.12 -73.58 -9.37
C GLY A 245 10.31 -73.36 -10.65
N GLU A 246 10.54 -74.02 -11.79
CA GLU A 246 11.02 -75.37 -12.02
C GLU A 246 11.42 -75.50 -13.50
N SER A 247 12.43 -76.29 -13.79
CA SER A 247 12.81 -76.68 -15.15
C SER A 247 13.05 -78.18 -15.12
N PRO A 248 12.43 -78.98 -16.02
CA PRO A 248 13.00 -80.27 -16.37
C PRO A 248 13.37 -80.31 -17.86
N LYS A 249 14.60 -80.78 -18.07
CA LYS A 249 15.14 -81.26 -19.34
C LYS A 249 14.30 -82.43 -19.89
N GLY A 250 14.21 -82.51 -21.22
CA GLY A 250 13.69 -83.67 -21.96
C GLY A 250 13.26 -83.29 -23.36
#